data_AF-A0A6A5Q8M9-F1
#
_entry.id   AF-A0A6A5Q8M9-F1
#
_cell.length_a   1.000
_cell.length_b   1.000
_cell.length_c   1.000
_cell.angle_alpha   90.00
_cell.angle_beta   90.00
_cell.angle_gamma   90.00
#
_symmetry.space_group_name_H-M   'P 1'
#
loop_
_entity.id
_entity.type
_entity.pdbx_description
1 polymer ?
#
loop_
_entity_poly.entity_id
_entity_poly.type
_entity_poly.pdbx_seq_one_letter_code
_entity_poly.pdbx_strand_id
1 'polypeptide(L)'
;MSQHTALRAFRTFTSHVRPLHASLPRARCLSHTASSGAPPPPPNDNAPGNKQAQELDSLMSNVGAGFRRASLSNIIPGNLQALQNLVMREWEEDDKHKLHIYAHKHNTHITLSKPNRDALISVSCGNVGFRKAGRGTYDAGYQLAAFVMSRIQDKGLLPQIKKLELVYRGFGPGREAVTKALLGNEGKNIRNLIVKLSDSTRLKFGGVRSKKPRRLG
;
A
#
# COMPACT_ATOMS: atom_id res chain seq x y z
N MET A 1 17.34 20.92 -63.16
CA MET A 1 16.90 22.18 -62.53
C MET A 1 15.43 22.07 -62.22
N SER A 2 15.05 21.97 -60.94
CA SER A 2 13.85 22.58 -60.36
C SER A 2 13.75 22.10 -58.92
N GLN A 3 14.06 23.01 -58.01
CA GLN A 3 13.95 22.88 -56.57
C GLN A 3 12.52 23.24 -56.18
N HIS A 4 11.82 22.39 -55.42
CA HIS A 4 10.63 22.81 -54.68
C HIS A 4 10.75 22.43 -53.21
N THR A 5 11.35 23.39 -52.50
CA THR A 5 11.29 23.63 -51.06
C THR A 5 9.85 23.77 -50.61
N ALA A 6 9.42 22.95 -49.63
CA ALA A 6 8.22 23.18 -48.86
C ALA A 6 8.54 23.05 -47.37
N LEU A 7 9.05 24.14 -46.80
CA LEU A 7 9.17 24.35 -45.36
C LEU A 7 7.75 24.49 -44.78
N ARG A 8 7.26 23.46 -44.09
CA ARG A 8 5.99 23.55 -43.35
C ARG A 8 6.28 24.04 -41.93
N ALA A 9 5.78 25.24 -41.67
CA ALA A 9 5.95 25.99 -40.43
C ALA A 9 5.56 25.20 -39.17
N PHE A 10 6.45 25.23 -38.19
CA PHE A 10 6.20 24.80 -36.82
C PHE A 10 5.15 25.73 -36.19
N ARG A 11 3.95 25.20 -35.92
CA ARG A 11 2.98 25.86 -35.03
C ARG A 11 3.40 25.61 -33.59
N THR A 12 3.95 26.62 -32.95
CA THR A 12 4.14 26.68 -31.50
C THR A 12 2.77 26.80 -30.84
N PHE A 13 2.33 25.75 -30.15
CA PHE A 13 1.18 25.83 -29.26
C PHE A 13 1.62 26.52 -27.97
N THR A 14 1.25 27.78 -27.80
CA THR A 14 1.38 28.51 -26.55
C THR A 14 0.32 27.99 -25.57
N SER A 15 0.76 27.38 -24.49
CA SER A 15 -0.10 26.92 -23.40
C SER A 15 -0.54 28.11 -22.54
N HIS A 16 -1.79 28.54 -22.67
CA HIS A 16 -2.38 29.48 -21.71
C HIS A 16 -2.75 28.75 -20.41
N VAL A 17 -1.83 28.76 -19.46
CA VAL A 17 -2.10 28.40 -18.06
C VAL A 17 -2.78 29.60 -17.39
N ARG A 18 -4.08 29.51 -17.12
CA ARG A 18 -4.79 30.42 -16.21
C ARG A 18 -4.62 29.90 -14.77
N PRO A 19 -4.00 30.64 -13.84
CA PRO A 19 -4.07 30.29 -12.43
C PRO A 19 -5.40 30.81 -11.86
N LEU A 20 -6.32 29.91 -11.52
CA LEU A 20 -7.46 30.22 -10.67
C LEU A 20 -6.95 30.28 -9.22
N HIS A 21 -6.85 31.50 -8.70
CA HIS A 21 -6.58 31.79 -7.30
C HIS A 21 -7.88 31.58 -6.51
N ALA A 22 -7.99 30.44 -5.83
CA ALA A 22 -8.99 30.21 -4.80
C ALA A 22 -8.24 29.76 -3.53
N SER A 23 -7.96 30.73 -2.66
CA SER A 23 -7.39 30.54 -1.33
C SER A 23 -8.40 29.82 -0.43
N LEU A 24 -8.35 28.49 -0.40
CA LEU A 24 -8.96 27.70 0.66
C LEU A 24 -8.02 27.71 1.88
N PRO A 25 -8.52 27.96 3.11
CA PRO A 25 -7.67 27.93 4.28
C PRO A 25 -7.18 26.50 4.54
N ARG A 26 -5.85 26.36 4.58
CA ARG A 26 -5.14 25.16 5.01
C ARG A 26 -5.53 24.85 6.45
N ALA A 27 -6.19 23.73 6.69
CA ALA A 27 -6.36 23.18 8.02
C ALA A 27 -4.97 23.01 8.65
N ARG A 28 -4.70 23.79 9.72
CA ARG A 28 -3.49 23.60 10.53
C ARG A 28 -3.65 22.29 11.29
N CYS A 29 -2.66 21.41 11.13
CA CYS A 29 -2.41 20.33 12.05
C CYS A 29 -2.18 20.95 13.44
N LEU A 30 -2.95 20.52 14.43
CA LEU A 30 -2.71 20.84 15.83
C LEU A 30 -1.39 20.19 16.26
N SER A 31 -0.29 20.93 16.09
CA SER A 31 0.96 20.64 16.79
C SER A 31 0.74 21.03 18.25
N HIS A 32 0.55 20.04 19.11
CA HIS A 32 0.67 20.22 20.56
C HIS A 32 2.13 20.55 20.87
N THR A 33 2.49 21.82 20.78
CA THR A 33 3.66 22.36 21.46
C THR A 33 3.30 22.38 22.94
N ALA A 34 3.69 21.34 23.67
CA ALA A 34 3.69 21.39 25.12
C ALA A 34 4.63 22.53 25.52
N SER A 35 4.06 23.63 26.03
CA SER A 35 4.82 24.58 26.82
C SER A 35 5.40 23.83 28.00
N SER A 36 6.72 23.70 28.07
CA SER A 36 7.40 23.37 29.31
C SER A 36 7.19 24.55 30.27
N GLY A 37 6.06 24.53 30.99
CA GLY A 37 5.91 25.32 32.20
C GLY A 37 6.97 24.85 33.18
N ALA A 38 7.81 25.77 33.64
CA ALA A 38 8.73 25.51 34.72
C ALA A 38 7.95 24.94 35.93
N PRO A 39 8.51 23.96 36.67
CA PRO A 39 7.86 23.48 37.88
C PRO A 39 7.73 24.64 38.88
N PRO A 40 6.60 24.75 39.61
CA PRO A 40 6.48 25.72 40.69
C PRO A 40 7.56 25.45 41.75
N PRO A 41 8.12 26.51 42.38
CA PRO A 41 9.11 26.33 43.44
C PRO A 41 8.50 25.54 44.61
N PRO A 42 9.32 24.72 45.31
CA PRO A 42 8.83 23.95 46.45
C PRO A 42 8.30 24.89 47.54
N PRO A 43 7.23 24.51 48.25
CA PRO A 43 6.71 25.28 49.37
C PRO A 43 7.77 25.36 50.47
N ASN A 44 7.92 26.55 51.06
CA ASN A 44 8.86 26.81 52.16
C ASN A 44 8.36 26.12 53.44
N ASP A 45 9.09 25.14 53.95
CA ASP A 45 8.68 24.20 55.02
C ASP A 45 8.60 24.81 56.44
N ASN A 46 8.65 26.14 56.59
CA ASN A 46 8.69 26.81 57.89
C ASN A 46 7.49 27.72 58.16
N ALA A 47 6.27 27.22 57.96
CA ALA A 47 5.03 27.85 58.43
C ALA A 47 4.31 26.96 59.45
N PRO A 48 4.04 27.42 60.69
CA PRO A 48 3.42 26.60 61.71
C PRO A 48 1.92 26.49 61.43
N GLY A 49 1.50 25.40 60.77
CA GLY A 49 0.07 25.12 60.56
C GLY A 49 -0.28 23.90 59.68
N ASN A 50 0.65 23.31 58.93
CA ASN A 50 0.28 22.46 57.79
C ASN A 50 0.53 20.93 57.93
N LYS A 51 0.54 20.39 59.15
CA LYS A 51 0.79 18.93 59.34
C LYS A 51 -0.29 18.03 58.74
N GLN A 52 -1.56 18.42 58.82
CA GLN A 52 -2.67 17.61 58.28
C GLN A 52 -2.73 17.62 56.74
N ALA A 53 -2.39 18.74 56.10
CA ALA A 53 -2.37 18.85 54.64
C ALA A 53 -1.22 18.03 54.02
N GLN A 54 -0.04 18.02 54.67
CA GLN A 54 1.10 17.21 54.24
C GLN A 54 0.88 15.71 54.42
N GLU A 55 0.12 15.31 55.44
CA GLU A 55 -0.25 13.92 55.68
C GLU A 55 -1.24 13.41 54.62
N LEU A 56 -2.25 14.22 54.28
CA LEU A 56 -3.24 13.89 53.24
C LEU A 56 -2.59 13.80 51.84
N ASP A 57 -1.65 14.69 51.52
CA ASP A 57 -0.90 14.66 50.25
C ASP A 57 0.09 13.48 50.17
N SER A 58 0.71 13.10 51.30
CA SER A 58 1.53 11.89 51.41
C SER A 58 0.71 10.60 51.27
N LEU A 59 -0.52 10.59 51.77
CA LEU A 59 -1.46 9.47 51.59
C LEU A 59 -1.95 9.36 50.14
N MET A 60 -2.28 10.49 49.50
CA MET A 60 -2.72 10.51 48.10
C MET A 60 -1.58 10.16 47.11
N SER A 61 -0.35 10.59 47.38
CA SER A 61 0.82 10.24 46.56
C SER A 61 1.17 8.74 46.65
N ASN A 62 1.02 8.12 47.82
CA ASN A 62 1.19 6.68 47.99
C ASN A 62 0.11 5.85 47.26
N VAL A 63 -1.15 6.30 47.27
CA VAL A 63 -2.24 5.67 46.50
C VAL A 63 -2.00 5.81 44.99
N GLY A 64 -1.54 6.97 44.53
CA GLY A 64 -1.18 7.21 43.12
C GLY A 64 0.02 6.39 42.64
N ALA A 65 1.02 6.18 43.49
CA ALA A 65 2.17 5.31 43.20
C ALA A 65 1.78 3.82 43.15
N GLY A 66 0.84 3.39 43.99
CA GLY A 66 0.27 2.04 43.96
C GLY A 66 -0.47 1.74 42.64
N PHE A 67 -1.19 2.73 42.11
CA PHE A 67 -1.92 2.58 40.84
C PHE A 67 -0.99 2.50 39.62
N ARG A 68 0.16 3.20 39.63
CA ARG A 68 1.15 3.15 38.54
C ARG A 68 2.02 1.89 38.55
N ARG A 69 2.12 1.21 39.69
CA ARG A 69 2.85 -0.06 39.83
C ARG A 69 1.96 -1.29 39.59
N ALA A 70 0.65 -1.10 39.47
CA ALA A 70 -0.28 -2.14 39.08
C ALA A 70 -0.09 -2.48 37.59
N SER A 71 0.81 -3.42 37.33
CA SER A 71 0.72 -4.28 36.15
C SER A 71 -0.70 -4.84 36.07
N LEU A 72 -1.33 -4.74 34.89
CA LEU A 72 -2.64 -5.31 34.56
C LEU A 72 -2.75 -6.82 34.89
N SER A 73 -1.63 -7.49 35.20
CA SER A 73 -1.57 -8.89 35.62
C SER A 73 -2.26 -9.20 36.95
N ASN A 74 -2.41 -8.24 37.85
CA ASN A 74 -2.89 -8.53 39.22
C ASN A 74 -4.37 -8.20 39.46
N ILE A 75 -5.06 -7.63 38.47
CA ILE A 75 -6.46 -7.17 38.61
C ILE A 75 -7.48 -8.24 38.17
N ILE A 76 -7.06 -9.28 37.44
CA ILE A 76 -7.98 -10.30 36.90
C ILE A 76 -7.66 -11.68 37.53
N PRO A 77 -8.43 -12.12 38.53
CA PRO A 77 -8.34 -13.49 39.04
C PRO A 77 -9.08 -14.42 38.07
N GLY A 78 -8.35 -15.02 37.12
CA GLY A 78 -8.93 -15.97 36.17
C GLY A 78 -8.05 -16.20 34.95
N ASN A 79 -7.29 -17.30 34.96
CA ASN A 79 -6.66 -17.95 33.82
C ASN A 79 -6.01 -17.05 32.74
N LEU A 80 -4.85 -16.47 33.06
CA LEU A 80 -4.01 -15.72 32.12
C LEU A 80 -3.39 -16.57 30.99
N GLN A 81 -3.53 -17.90 30.99
CA GLN A 81 -3.05 -18.71 29.87
C GLN A 81 -3.95 -18.60 28.63
N ALA A 82 -5.25 -18.30 28.81
CA ALA A 82 -6.19 -18.21 27.69
C ALA A 82 -6.09 -16.89 26.90
N LEU A 83 -5.45 -15.86 27.47
CA LEU A 83 -5.29 -14.55 26.82
C LEU A 83 -3.93 -14.36 26.12
N GLN A 84 -2.99 -15.32 26.20
CA GLN A 84 -1.72 -15.23 25.47
C GLN A 84 -1.91 -15.21 23.95
N ASN A 85 -3.02 -15.76 23.44
CA ASN A 85 -3.36 -15.75 22.02
C ASN A 85 -4.03 -14.45 21.53
N LEU A 86 -4.24 -13.45 22.40
CA LEU A 86 -4.82 -12.15 22.04
C LEU A 86 -3.80 -11.02 21.89
N VAL A 87 -2.50 -11.30 22.06
CA VAL A 87 -1.50 -10.41 21.48
C VAL A 87 -1.75 -10.45 19.98
N MET A 88 -2.39 -9.40 19.49
CA MET A 88 -2.52 -9.06 18.07
C MET A 88 -1.23 -9.50 17.41
N ARG A 89 -1.30 -10.56 16.60
CA ARG A 89 -0.18 -11.05 15.81
C ARG A 89 0.30 -9.83 15.05
N GLU A 90 1.36 -9.20 15.55
CA GLU A 90 1.94 -7.98 15.05
C GLU A 90 1.98 -8.15 13.54
N TRP A 91 1.25 -7.30 12.82
CA TRP A 91 0.92 -7.48 11.42
C TRP A 91 2.17 -7.92 10.68
N GLU A 92 2.27 -9.22 10.42
CA GLU A 92 3.53 -9.88 10.07
C GLU A 92 4.12 -9.11 8.89
N GLU A 93 5.28 -8.47 9.10
CA GLU A 93 5.89 -7.64 8.07
C GLU A 93 6.02 -8.49 6.80
N ASP A 94 5.33 -8.06 5.75
CA ASP A 94 5.08 -8.93 4.62
C ASP A 94 6.30 -8.92 3.71
N ASP A 95 7.36 -9.64 4.09
CA ASP A 95 8.68 -9.73 3.41
C ASP A 95 8.63 -10.21 1.95
N LYS A 96 7.43 -10.56 1.46
CA LYS A 96 7.19 -11.15 0.15
C LYS A 96 7.04 -10.03 -0.87
N HIS A 97 7.77 -10.16 -1.98
CA HIS A 97 7.48 -9.34 -3.15
C HIS A 97 6.13 -9.75 -3.71
N LYS A 98 5.42 -8.82 -4.37
CA LYS A 98 4.09 -9.10 -4.91
C LYS A 98 4.08 -8.89 -6.41
N LEU A 99 3.59 -9.90 -7.12
CA LEU A 99 3.31 -9.81 -8.55
C LEU A 99 1.80 -9.62 -8.73
N HIS A 100 1.40 -8.37 -8.94
CA HIS A 100 0.03 -8.00 -9.21
C HIS A 100 -0.31 -8.24 -10.68
N ILE A 101 -1.31 -9.09 -10.92
CA ILE A 101 -1.81 -9.44 -12.25
C ILE A 101 -3.24 -8.94 -12.34
N TYR A 102 -3.42 -7.79 -12.99
CA TYR A 102 -4.74 -7.21 -13.22
C TYR A 102 -5.19 -7.48 -14.66
N ALA A 103 -6.10 -8.44 -14.81
CA ALA A 103 -6.63 -8.87 -16.09
C ALA A 103 -8.11 -8.51 -16.20
N HIS A 104 -8.44 -7.59 -17.12
CA HIS A 104 -9.81 -7.24 -17.45
C HIS A 104 -10.08 -7.49 -18.94
N LYS A 105 -11.32 -7.28 -19.39
CA LYS A 105 -11.77 -7.65 -20.76
C LYS A 105 -10.90 -7.07 -21.89
N HIS A 106 -10.26 -5.91 -21.70
CA HIS A 106 -9.63 -5.16 -22.79
C HIS A 106 -8.10 -5.01 -22.67
N ASN A 107 -7.51 -5.41 -21.53
CA ASN A 107 -6.07 -5.33 -21.33
C ASN A 107 -5.65 -6.15 -20.10
N THR A 108 -4.35 -6.42 -20.02
CA THR A 108 -3.69 -7.01 -18.86
C THR A 108 -2.57 -6.09 -18.38
N HIS A 109 -2.47 -5.93 -17.07
CA HIS A 109 -1.42 -5.17 -16.40
C HIS A 109 -0.70 -6.08 -15.43
N ILE A 110 0.63 -6.07 -15.50
CA ILE A 110 1.49 -6.82 -14.58
C ILE A 110 2.38 -5.81 -13.86
N THR A 111 2.33 -5.86 -12.53
CA THR A 111 3.13 -4.97 -11.68
C THR A 111 3.85 -5.81 -10.64
N LEU A 112 5.18 -5.80 -10.67
CA LEU A 112 6.02 -6.35 -9.62
C LEU A 112 6.30 -5.25 -8.60
N SER A 113 6.02 -5.51 -7.32
CA SER A 113 6.26 -4.59 -6.22
C SER A 113 7.13 -5.19 -5.12
N LYS A 114 7.82 -4.31 -4.38
CA LYS A 114 8.49 -4.64 -3.13
C LYS A 114 7.48 -5.03 -2.04
N PRO A 115 7.94 -5.64 -0.93
CA PRO A 115 7.19 -5.78 0.33
C PRO A 115 6.45 -4.49 0.75
N ASN A 116 7.13 -3.35 0.63
CA ASN A 116 6.63 -2.01 0.94
C ASN A 116 5.54 -1.51 -0.04
N ARG A 117 5.15 -2.33 -1.03
CA ARG A 117 4.18 -2.04 -2.11
C ARG A 117 4.65 -0.99 -3.13
N ASP A 118 5.93 -0.62 -3.11
CA ASP A 118 6.54 0.20 -4.16
C ASP A 118 6.71 -0.61 -5.45
N ALA A 119 6.29 -0.05 -6.59
CA ALA A 119 6.36 -0.70 -7.89
C ALA A 119 7.79 -0.68 -8.47
N LEU A 120 8.33 -1.87 -8.77
CA LEU A 120 9.65 -2.06 -9.43
C LEU A 120 9.53 -2.10 -10.96
N ILE A 121 8.52 -2.83 -11.43
CA ILE A 121 8.20 -2.99 -12.86
C ILE A 121 6.69 -2.88 -12.97
N SER A 122 6.21 -1.98 -13.81
CA SER A 122 4.79 -1.86 -14.12
C SER A 122 4.64 -1.74 -15.63
N VAL A 123 4.05 -2.77 -16.24
CA VAL A 123 3.88 -2.85 -17.69
C VAL A 123 2.52 -3.43 -18.04
N SER A 124 2.09 -3.19 -19.27
CA SER A 124 0.83 -3.68 -19.82
C SER A 124 1.03 -4.22 -21.23
N CYS A 125 0.04 -4.90 -21.80
CA CYS A 125 0.14 -5.46 -23.16
C CYS A 125 0.45 -4.37 -24.21
N GLY A 126 0.07 -3.11 -23.95
CA GLY A 126 0.40 -1.99 -24.82
C GLY A 126 1.89 -1.66 -24.90
N ASN A 127 2.69 -2.00 -23.87
CA ASN A 127 4.14 -1.80 -23.84
C ASN A 127 4.89 -2.79 -24.74
N VAL A 128 4.36 -4.00 -24.91
CA VAL A 128 4.92 -5.04 -25.78
C VAL A 128 4.70 -4.72 -27.25
N GLY A 129 3.71 -3.88 -27.57
CA GLY A 129 3.44 -3.41 -28.93
C GLY A 129 1.98 -3.56 -29.36
N PHE A 130 1.15 -4.29 -28.59
CA PHE A 130 -0.24 -4.51 -28.94
C PHE A 130 -1.07 -3.21 -28.95
N ARG A 131 -1.83 -2.99 -30.03
CA ARG A 131 -2.65 -1.78 -30.21
C ARG A 131 -4.14 -2.11 -30.17
N LYS A 132 -4.92 -1.19 -29.59
CA LYS A 132 -6.39 -1.23 -29.56
C LYS A 132 -6.92 -2.58 -29.06
N ALA A 133 -7.81 -3.22 -29.83
CA ALA A 133 -8.48 -4.47 -29.47
C ALA A 133 -7.49 -5.63 -29.22
N GLY A 134 -6.33 -5.62 -29.89
CA GLY A 134 -5.31 -6.67 -29.75
C GLY A 134 -4.71 -6.80 -28.36
N ARG A 135 -4.91 -5.84 -27.45
CA ARG A 135 -4.40 -5.88 -26.07
C ARG A 135 -5.21 -6.79 -25.14
N GLY A 136 -6.47 -7.07 -25.50
CA GLY A 136 -7.38 -7.88 -24.70
C GLY A 136 -7.31 -9.38 -25.02
N THR A 137 -6.43 -9.80 -25.94
CA THR A 137 -6.32 -11.19 -26.36
C THR A 137 -5.50 -12.02 -25.37
N TYR A 138 -5.67 -13.33 -25.43
CA TYR A 138 -4.91 -14.27 -24.63
C TYR A 138 -3.40 -14.20 -24.94
N ASP A 139 -3.05 -14.21 -26.22
CA ASP A 139 -1.65 -14.16 -26.69
C ASP A 139 -0.93 -12.89 -26.20
N ALA A 140 -1.60 -11.73 -26.24
CA ALA A 140 -1.04 -10.49 -25.72
C ALA A 140 -0.74 -10.55 -24.21
N GLY A 141 -1.56 -11.28 -23.44
CA GLY A 141 -1.31 -11.53 -22.02
C GLY A 141 -0.12 -12.47 -21.79
N TYR A 142 0.03 -13.50 -22.64
CA TYR A 142 1.14 -14.45 -22.56
C TYR A 142 2.48 -13.79 -22.88
N GLN A 143 2.55 -13.04 -23.98
CA GLN A 143 3.76 -12.31 -24.38
C GLN A 143 4.14 -11.23 -23.36
N LEU A 144 3.15 -10.56 -22.74
CA LEU A 144 3.41 -9.64 -21.63
C LEU A 144 4.04 -10.35 -20.44
N ALA A 145 3.54 -11.54 -20.08
CA ALA A 145 4.09 -12.32 -18.98
C ALA A 145 5.53 -12.72 -19.24
N ALA A 146 5.82 -13.28 -20.42
CA ALA A 146 7.17 -13.62 -20.87
C ALA A 146 8.10 -12.39 -20.82
N PHE A 147 7.66 -11.26 -21.39
CA PHE A 147 8.40 -10.01 -21.37
C PHE A 147 8.74 -9.54 -19.94
N VAL A 148 7.79 -9.64 -19.00
CA VAL A 148 8.04 -9.30 -17.60
C VAL A 148 9.06 -10.23 -16.96
N MET A 149 8.97 -11.54 -17.23
CA MET A 149 9.90 -12.53 -16.67
C MET A 149 11.32 -12.31 -17.18
N SER A 150 11.51 -12.06 -18.48
CA SER A 150 12.80 -11.64 -19.04
C SER A 150 13.27 -10.33 -18.41
N ARG A 151 12.38 -9.34 -18.27
CA ARG A 151 12.73 -8.03 -17.69
C ARG A 151 13.17 -8.10 -16.23
N ILE A 152 12.64 -9.06 -15.46
CA ILE A 152 13.08 -9.32 -14.08
C ILE A 152 14.52 -9.84 -14.05
N GLN A 153 14.87 -10.71 -15.01
CA GLN A 153 16.20 -11.26 -15.18
C GLN A 153 17.19 -10.17 -15.62
N ASP A 154 16.85 -9.41 -16.65
CA ASP A 154 17.69 -8.33 -17.19
C ASP A 154 18.01 -7.25 -16.14
N LYS A 155 17.05 -6.95 -15.26
CA LYS A 155 17.24 -5.98 -14.17
C LYS A 155 18.00 -6.54 -12.97
N GLY A 156 18.36 -7.82 -12.98
CA GLY A 156 19.06 -8.45 -11.85
C GLY A 156 18.24 -8.53 -10.56
N LEU A 157 16.91 -8.58 -10.67
CA LEU A 157 16.02 -8.59 -9.49
C LEU A 157 15.82 -10.00 -8.89
N LEU A 158 16.14 -11.06 -9.63
CA LEU A 158 16.02 -12.44 -9.15
C LEU A 158 16.68 -12.71 -7.78
N PRO A 159 17.96 -12.35 -7.54
CA PRO A 159 18.58 -12.61 -6.24
C PRO A 159 17.97 -11.80 -5.08
N GLN A 160 17.30 -10.68 -5.37
CA GLN A 160 16.65 -9.84 -4.36
C GLN A 160 15.29 -10.42 -3.94
N ILE A 161 14.61 -11.14 -4.84
CA ILE A 161 13.29 -11.71 -4.61
C ILE A 161 13.46 -13.09 -3.97
N LYS A 162 13.40 -13.16 -2.63
CA LYS A 162 13.44 -14.44 -1.91
C LYS A 162 12.10 -15.18 -1.90
N LYS A 163 11.01 -14.42 -1.72
CA LYS A 163 9.64 -14.94 -1.67
C LYS A 163 8.74 -14.04 -2.52
N LEU A 164 7.84 -14.66 -3.28
CA LEU A 164 6.90 -14.00 -4.18
C LEU A 164 5.45 -14.41 -3.87
N GLU A 165 4.55 -13.45 -3.80
CA GLU A 165 3.10 -13.65 -3.77
C GLU A 165 2.50 -13.24 -5.12
N LEU A 166 1.71 -14.12 -5.73
CA LEU A 166 0.90 -13.79 -6.90
C LEU A 166 -0.44 -13.22 -6.47
N VAL A 167 -0.79 -12.03 -6.93
CA VAL A 167 -2.07 -11.39 -6.61
C VAL A 167 -2.86 -11.18 -7.90
N TYR A 168 -3.89 -11.99 -8.11
CA TYR A 168 -4.78 -11.85 -9.28
C TYR A 168 -5.90 -10.85 -9.01
N ARG A 169 -6.30 -10.10 -10.05
CA ARG A 169 -7.47 -9.25 -10.02
C ARG A 169 -8.20 -9.31 -11.36
N GLY A 170 -9.48 -9.68 -11.30
CA GLY A 170 -10.35 -9.80 -12.47
C GLY A 170 -10.23 -11.16 -13.16
N PHE A 171 -11.12 -11.38 -14.12
CA PHE A 171 -11.28 -12.65 -14.84
C PHE A 171 -11.11 -12.46 -16.36
N GLY A 172 -10.27 -11.53 -16.79
CA GLY A 172 -9.92 -11.37 -18.21
C GLY A 172 -9.06 -12.54 -18.73
N PRO A 173 -8.98 -12.73 -20.05
CA PRO A 173 -8.23 -13.84 -20.66
C PRO A 173 -6.74 -13.84 -20.33
N GLY A 174 -6.16 -12.66 -20.07
CA GLY A 174 -4.76 -12.54 -19.65
C GLY A 174 -4.44 -13.20 -18.30
N ARG A 175 -5.45 -13.47 -17.45
CA ARG A 175 -5.23 -14.17 -16.17
C ARG A 175 -4.73 -15.60 -16.39
N GLU A 176 -5.39 -16.33 -17.26
CA GLU A 176 -4.99 -17.69 -17.63
C GLU A 176 -3.68 -17.67 -18.41
N ALA A 177 -3.51 -16.71 -19.32
CA ALA A 177 -2.30 -16.55 -20.11
C ALA A 177 -1.04 -16.41 -19.22
N VAL A 178 -1.10 -15.52 -18.23
CA VAL A 178 0.01 -15.32 -17.27
C VAL A 178 0.25 -16.57 -16.44
N THR A 179 -0.82 -17.27 -16.03
CA THR A 179 -0.70 -18.52 -15.26
C THR A 179 -0.01 -19.60 -16.08
N LYS A 180 -0.32 -19.74 -17.37
CA LYS A 180 0.37 -20.70 -18.25
C LYS A 180 1.82 -20.30 -18.51
N ALA A 181 2.12 -19.01 -18.69
CA ALA A 181 3.49 -18.52 -18.81
C ALA A 181 4.33 -18.81 -17.56
N LEU A 182 3.75 -18.62 -16.37
CA LEU A 182 4.40 -18.92 -15.08
C LEU A 182 4.67 -20.42 -14.90
N LEU A 183 3.76 -21.28 -15.35
CA LEU A 183 3.93 -22.73 -15.26
C LEU A 183 4.84 -23.31 -16.35
N GLY A 184 4.93 -22.64 -17.49
CA GLY A 184 5.78 -23.01 -18.63
C GLY A 184 7.25 -22.60 -18.44
N ASN A 185 7.99 -22.58 -19.55
CA ASN A 185 9.44 -22.35 -19.55
C ASN A 185 9.82 -20.93 -19.15
N GLU A 186 9.04 -19.92 -19.55
CA GLU A 186 9.28 -18.51 -19.25
C GLU A 186 9.36 -18.26 -17.74
N GLY A 187 8.50 -18.95 -16.98
CA GLY A 187 8.39 -18.83 -15.53
C GLY A 187 9.37 -19.68 -14.74
N LYS A 188 10.21 -20.51 -15.36
CA LYS A 188 11.06 -21.52 -14.68
C LYS A 188 11.88 -20.92 -13.53
N ASN A 189 12.47 -19.75 -13.74
CA ASN A 189 13.34 -19.10 -12.74
C ASN A 189 12.57 -18.49 -11.58
N ILE A 190 11.31 -18.10 -11.78
CA ILE A 190 10.48 -17.41 -10.80
C ILE A 190 9.55 -18.37 -10.07
N ARG A 191 9.17 -19.49 -10.71
CA ARG A 191 8.18 -20.46 -10.23
C ARG A 191 8.48 -20.97 -8.82
N ASN A 192 9.74 -21.26 -8.53
CA ASN A 192 10.18 -21.80 -7.24
C ASN A 192 10.12 -20.77 -6.10
N LEU A 193 10.07 -19.47 -6.42
CA LEU A 193 10.01 -18.39 -5.44
C LEU A 193 8.57 -18.09 -4.98
N ILE A 194 7.56 -18.65 -5.66
CA ILE A 194 6.16 -18.39 -5.39
C ILE A 194 5.73 -19.15 -4.14
N VAL A 195 5.37 -18.41 -3.08
CA VAL A 195 4.93 -18.98 -1.81
C VAL A 195 3.41 -18.94 -1.66
N LYS A 196 2.76 -17.93 -2.24
CA LYS A 196 1.32 -17.69 -2.04
C LYS A 196 0.67 -17.21 -3.33
N LEU A 197 -0.56 -17.67 -3.55
CA LEU A 197 -1.44 -17.19 -4.60
C LEU A 197 -2.70 -16.63 -3.94
N SER A 198 -3.03 -15.38 -4.22
CA SER A 198 -4.20 -14.68 -3.70
C SER A 198 -5.03 -14.04 -4.82
N ASP A 199 -6.34 -13.94 -4.60
CA ASP A 199 -7.27 -13.22 -5.47
C ASP A 199 -7.76 -11.96 -4.75
N SER A 200 -7.60 -10.81 -5.39
CA SER A 200 -8.01 -9.49 -4.92
C SER A 200 -9.03 -8.85 -5.89
N THR A 201 -9.91 -9.65 -6.46
CA THR A 201 -11.02 -9.17 -7.29
C THR A 201 -12.01 -8.40 -6.43
N ARG A 202 -12.29 -7.15 -6.83
CA ARG A 202 -13.09 -6.22 -6.04
C ARG A 202 -14.58 -6.48 -6.25
N LEU A 203 -15.29 -6.78 -5.17
CA LEU A 203 -16.75 -6.87 -5.11
C LEU A 203 -17.30 -5.75 -4.21
N LYS A 204 -18.52 -5.29 -4.46
CA LYS A 204 -19.19 -4.25 -3.66
C LYS A 204 -20.47 -4.82 -3.04
N PHE A 205 -20.73 -4.49 -1.77
CA PHE A 205 -21.99 -4.78 -1.10
C PHE A 205 -22.94 -3.58 -1.28
N GLY A 206 -23.97 -3.71 -2.13
CA GLY A 206 -24.86 -2.60 -2.49
C GLY A 206 -24.15 -1.52 -3.33
N GLY A 207 -23.39 -0.63 -2.69
CA GLY A 207 -22.52 0.37 -3.31
C GLY A 207 -23.20 1.26 -4.37
N VAL A 208 -22.38 1.94 -5.20
CA VAL A 208 -22.89 2.79 -6.29
C VAL A 208 -23.60 1.98 -7.37
N ARG A 209 -24.69 2.49 -7.94
CA ARG A 209 -25.43 1.81 -9.03
C ARG A 209 -24.52 1.56 -10.25
N SER A 210 -24.54 0.33 -10.78
CA SER A 210 -23.82 -0.01 -12.02
C SER A 210 -24.49 0.61 -13.26
N LYS A 211 -23.75 0.75 -14.36
CA LYS A 211 -24.30 1.26 -15.63
C LYS A 211 -25.48 0.38 -16.09
N LYS A 212 -26.49 1.00 -16.70
CA LYS A 212 -27.64 0.28 -17.27
C LYS A 212 -27.19 -0.79 -18.29
N PRO A 213 -27.87 -1.94 -18.39
CA PRO A 213 -27.57 -2.95 -19.40
C PRO A 213 -27.54 -2.35 -20.81
N ARG A 214 -26.59 -2.83 -21.64
CA ARG A 214 -26.48 -2.39 -23.04
C ARG A 214 -27.47 -3.15 -23.90
N ARG A 215 -28.11 -2.48 -24.85
CA ARG A 215 -28.88 -3.09 -25.93
C ARG A 215 -27.92 -3.40 -27.07
N LEU A 216 -27.62 -4.67 -27.29
CA LEU A 216 -26.66 -5.15 -28.31
C LEU A 216 -27.33 -5.96 -29.43
N GLY A 217 -28.67 -6.04 -29.40
CA GLY A 217 -29.47 -6.70 -30.44
C GLY A 217 -29.29 -6.02 -31.79
#